data_AF-A0A434MWX7-F1
#
_entry.id   AF-A0A434MWX7-F1
#
_cell.length_a   1.000
_cell.length_b   1.000
_cell.length_c   1.000
_cell.angle_alpha   90.00
_cell.angle_beta   90.00
_cell.angle_gamma   90.00
#
_symmetry.space_group_name_H-M   'P 1'
#
loop_
_entity.id
_entity.type
_entity.pdbx_description
1 polymer ?
#
loop_
_entity_poly.entity_id
_entity_poly.type
_entity_poly.pdbx_seq_one_letter_code
_entity_poly.pdbx_strand_id
1 'polypeptide(L)'
;ICTLRDPQTSDVAKKIGNTRSAAAIDLWGERMAGSVVAIGNAPTALFYLLERLRDGAPKPAVIIGMPVGFVGAAESKDALAENSYGVPYAIVRGRLGGSAMTAAALNALARPGL
;
A
#
# COMPACT_ATOMS: atom_id res chain seq x y z
N ILE A 1 -7.71 7.15 -5.35
CA ILE A 1 -6.77 7.18 -6.50
C ILE A 1 -6.19 5.79 -6.68
N CYS A 2 -6.12 5.26 -7.90
CA CYS A 2 -5.46 3.98 -8.19
C CYS A 2 -4.74 4.07 -9.54
N THR A 3 -3.41 4.19 -9.50
CA THR A 3 -2.53 4.39 -10.66
C THR A 3 -2.08 3.07 -11.31
N LEU A 4 -2.62 1.92 -10.87
CA LEU A 4 -2.27 0.61 -11.44
C LEU A 4 -2.54 0.53 -12.96
N ARG A 5 -3.58 1.23 -13.44
CA ARG A 5 -3.96 1.29 -14.86
C ARG A 5 -3.46 2.56 -15.56
N ASP A 6 -2.64 3.36 -14.90
CA ASP A 6 -1.97 4.47 -15.56
C ASP A 6 -1.11 3.95 -16.72
N PRO A 7 -1.17 4.55 -17.92
CA PRO A 7 -0.38 4.13 -19.07
C PRO A 7 1.14 4.03 -18.77
N GLN A 8 1.66 4.87 -17.88
CA GLN A 8 3.08 4.91 -17.54
C GLN A 8 3.52 3.75 -16.62
N THR A 9 2.60 3.15 -15.86
CA THR A 9 2.93 2.14 -14.83
C THR A 9 3.68 0.93 -15.39
N SER A 10 3.34 0.50 -16.60
CA SER A 10 4.02 -0.64 -17.25
C SER A 10 5.49 -0.36 -17.52
N ASP A 11 5.79 0.86 -17.98
CA ASP A 11 7.16 1.26 -18.31
C ASP A 11 7.98 1.53 -17.05
N VAL A 12 7.38 2.14 -16.03
CA VAL A 12 8.02 2.31 -14.71
C VAL A 12 8.37 0.94 -14.12
N ALA A 13 7.43 -0.02 -14.14
CA ALA A 13 7.64 -1.38 -13.65
C ALA A 13 8.85 -2.07 -14.29
N LYS A 14 8.98 -1.96 -15.62
CA LYS A 14 10.15 -2.49 -16.35
C LYS A 14 11.44 -1.79 -15.93
N LYS A 15 11.42 -0.47 -15.81
CA LYS A 15 12.62 0.32 -15.44
C LYS A 15 13.14 -0.01 -14.05
N ILE A 16 12.25 -0.23 -13.09
CA ILE A 16 12.63 -0.51 -11.69
C ILE A 16 12.74 -2.01 -11.38
N GLY A 17 12.47 -2.89 -12.36
CA GLY A 17 12.53 -4.34 -12.16
C GLY A 17 11.52 -4.87 -11.14
N ASN A 18 10.32 -4.27 -11.05
CA ASN A 18 9.31 -4.61 -10.05
C ASN A 18 7.93 -4.80 -10.70
N THR A 19 6.95 -5.23 -9.91
CA THR A 19 5.55 -5.38 -10.36
C THR A 19 4.91 -4.04 -10.70
N ARG A 20 3.87 -4.06 -11.55
CA ARG A 20 3.05 -2.87 -11.84
C ARG A 20 2.46 -2.23 -10.59
N SER A 21 2.05 -3.03 -9.61
CA SER A 21 1.48 -2.50 -8.36
C SER A 21 2.51 -1.76 -7.51
N ALA A 22 3.77 -2.20 -7.51
CA ALA A 22 4.87 -1.48 -6.86
C ALA A 22 5.20 -0.19 -7.63
N ALA A 23 5.38 -0.28 -8.94
CA ALA A 23 5.68 0.88 -9.79
C ALA A 23 4.61 1.98 -9.72
N ALA A 24 3.34 1.61 -9.55
CA ALA A 24 2.24 2.55 -9.42
C ALA A 24 2.37 3.50 -8.21
N ILE A 25 3.18 3.15 -7.19
CA ILE A 25 3.46 3.99 -6.02
C ILE A 25 4.22 5.25 -6.42
N ASP A 26 5.18 5.16 -7.35
CA ASP A 26 5.96 6.33 -7.79
C ASP A 26 5.07 7.37 -8.51
N LEU A 27 3.95 6.93 -9.09
CA LEU A 27 2.98 7.81 -9.73
C LEU A 27 2.03 8.52 -8.75
N TRP A 28 2.15 8.26 -7.44
CA TRP A 28 1.39 9.02 -6.44
C TRP A 28 1.92 10.45 -6.31
N GLY A 29 3.23 10.64 -6.49
CA GLY A 29 3.89 11.94 -6.49
C GLY A 29 3.57 12.77 -5.24
N GLU A 30 3.23 14.04 -5.44
CA GLU A 30 2.90 14.99 -4.36
C GLU A 30 1.70 14.56 -3.50
N ARG A 31 0.84 13.67 -4.01
CA ARG A 31 -0.34 13.19 -3.29
C ARG A 31 -0.03 12.19 -2.18
N MET A 32 1.22 11.74 -2.03
CA MET A 32 1.59 10.79 -0.99
C MET A 32 1.55 11.43 0.40
N ALA A 33 2.00 12.68 0.53
CA ALA A 33 2.09 13.39 1.80
C ALA A 33 0.71 13.52 2.46
N GLY A 34 0.58 13.07 3.71
CA GLY A 34 -0.67 13.18 4.48
C GLY A 34 -1.84 12.35 3.97
N SER A 35 -1.62 11.44 3.02
CA SER A 35 -2.70 10.63 2.41
C SER A 35 -3.14 9.45 3.27
N VAL A 36 -4.34 8.94 2.99
CA VAL A 36 -4.78 7.61 3.44
C VAL A 36 -4.38 6.60 2.36
N VAL A 37 -3.36 5.81 2.63
CA VAL A 37 -2.90 4.76 1.71
C VAL A 37 -3.70 3.48 1.94
N ALA A 38 -4.16 2.86 0.86
CA ALA A 38 -4.91 1.61 0.91
C ALA A 38 -4.33 0.57 -0.06
N ILE A 39 -3.74 -0.49 0.49
CA ILE A 39 -3.15 -1.60 -0.27
C ILE A 39 -3.89 -2.87 0.11
N GLY A 40 -4.89 -3.23 -0.69
CA GLY A 40 -5.75 -4.37 -0.42
C GLY A 40 -5.43 -5.64 -1.21
N ASN A 41 -4.50 -5.58 -2.15
CA ASN A 41 -4.24 -6.71 -3.06
C ASN A 41 -2.76 -7.07 -3.12
N ALA A 42 -1.91 -6.16 -3.60
CA ALA A 42 -0.54 -6.51 -3.96
C ALA A 42 0.45 -6.34 -2.78
N PRO A 43 1.07 -7.42 -2.27
CA PRO A 43 2.10 -7.32 -1.23
C PRO A 43 3.34 -6.55 -1.68
N THR A 44 3.70 -6.66 -2.97
CA THR A 44 4.83 -5.94 -3.57
C THR A 44 4.64 -4.42 -3.53
N ALA A 45 3.41 -3.93 -3.62
CA ALA A 45 3.13 -2.50 -3.44
C ALA A 45 3.41 -2.04 -2.01
N LEU A 46 3.12 -2.90 -1.01
CA LEU A 46 3.37 -2.57 0.39
C LEU A 46 4.87 -2.61 0.71
N PHE A 47 5.60 -3.64 0.25
CA PHE A 47 7.05 -3.66 0.37
C PHE A 47 7.70 -2.44 -0.29
N TYR A 48 7.30 -2.13 -1.51
CA TYR A 48 7.88 -1.00 -2.24
C TYR A 48 7.56 0.33 -1.54
N LEU A 49 6.34 0.52 -1.04
CA LEU A 49 6.02 1.69 -0.21
C LEU A 49 6.96 1.82 0.99
N LEU A 50 7.24 0.73 1.70
CA LEU A 50 8.17 0.72 2.83
C LEU A 50 9.60 1.07 2.39
N GLU A 51 10.07 0.59 1.23
CA GLU A 51 11.35 1.00 0.65
C GLU A 51 11.38 2.50 0.36
N ARG A 52 10.31 3.07 -0.24
CA ARG A 52 10.24 4.52 -0.48
C ARG A 52 10.28 5.31 0.83
N LEU A 53 9.55 4.87 1.85
CA LEU A 53 9.53 5.53 3.17
C LEU A 53 10.90 5.46 3.87
N ARG A 54 11.58 4.31 3.78
CA ARG A 54 12.97 4.16 4.24
C ARG A 54 13.89 5.19 3.59
N ASP A 55 13.71 5.40 2.29
CA ASP A 55 14.55 6.27 1.46
C ASP A 55 14.11 7.75 1.54
N GLY A 56 13.23 8.11 2.49
CA GLY A 56 12.85 9.50 2.79
C GLY A 56 11.66 10.03 2.00
N ALA A 57 10.84 9.15 1.39
CA ALA A 57 9.62 9.59 0.72
C ALA A 57 8.64 10.28 1.71
N PRO A 58 7.78 11.19 1.21
CA PRO A 58 6.78 11.85 2.04
C PRO A 58 5.87 10.84 2.74
N LYS A 59 5.58 11.09 4.02
CA LYS A 59 4.80 10.16 4.84
C LYS A 59 3.29 10.32 4.57
N PRO A 60 2.55 9.22 4.34
CA PRO A 60 1.10 9.24 4.43
C PRO A 60 0.63 9.49 5.87
N ALA A 61 -0.62 9.89 6.04
CA ALA A 61 -1.25 10.03 7.35
C ALA A 61 -1.55 8.66 7.99
N VAL A 62 -1.89 7.66 7.17
CA VAL A 62 -2.13 6.28 7.63
C VAL A 62 -1.97 5.28 6.48
N ILE A 63 -1.54 4.05 6.79
CA ILE A 63 -1.42 2.94 5.84
C ILE A 63 -2.40 1.80 6.21
N ILE A 64 -3.37 1.55 5.35
CA ILE A 64 -4.23 0.37 5.39
C ILE A 64 -3.57 -0.74 4.57
N GLY A 65 -2.71 -1.52 5.23
CA GLY A 65 -1.93 -2.62 4.66
C GLY A 65 -2.67 -3.94 4.78
N MET A 66 -3.61 -4.20 3.88
CA MET A 66 -4.41 -5.43 3.87
C MET A 66 -4.25 -6.25 2.57
N PRO A 67 -3.03 -6.41 1.99
CA PRO A 67 -2.87 -7.32 0.86
C PRO A 67 -3.21 -8.75 1.28
N VAL A 68 -3.95 -9.44 0.40
CA VAL A 68 -4.29 -10.86 0.52
C VAL A 68 -3.32 -11.68 -0.33
N GLY A 69 -2.98 -12.89 0.12
CA GLY A 69 -2.21 -13.79 -0.71
C GLY A 69 -1.40 -14.80 0.06
N PHE A 70 -0.75 -15.67 -0.71
CA PHE A 70 0.08 -16.76 -0.17
C PHE A 70 1.58 -16.47 -0.26
N VAL A 71 1.98 -15.46 -1.02
CA VAL A 71 3.39 -15.08 -1.25
C VAL A 71 3.56 -13.61 -0.90
N GLY A 72 4.38 -13.33 0.11
CA GLY A 72 4.72 -11.97 0.54
C GLY A 72 3.62 -11.22 1.29
N ALA A 73 2.38 -11.71 1.33
CA ALA A 73 1.27 -11.02 1.99
C ALA A 73 1.51 -10.90 3.49
N ALA A 74 1.79 -12.01 4.18
CA ALA A 74 2.06 -12.01 5.61
C ALA A 74 3.30 -11.16 5.91
N GLU A 75 4.38 -11.41 5.16
CA GLU A 75 5.69 -10.80 5.35
C GLU A 75 5.66 -9.28 5.11
N SER A 76 4.94 -8.79 4.09
CA SER A 76 4.81 -7.34 3.85
C SER A 76 4.04 -6.62 4.94
N LYS A 77 3.02 -7.27 5.52
CA LYS A 77 2.23 -6.71 6.63
C LYS A 77 3.01 -6.76 7.94
N ASP A 78 3.76 -7.82 8.17
CA ASP A 78 4.64 -7.92 9.33
C ASP A 78 5.80 -6.91 9.23
N ALA A 79 6.38 -6.70 8.04
CA ALA A 79 7.36 -5.62 7.82
C ALA A 79 6.78 -4.22 8.10
N LEU A 80 5.53 -3.97 7.71
CA LEU A 80 4.83 -2.72 8.07
C LEU A 80 4.66 -2.58 9.59
N ALA A 81 4.36 -3.68 10.28
CA ALA A 81 4.21 -3.67 11.74
C ALA A 81 5.54 -3.55 12.48
N GLU A 82 6.62 -4.08 11.92
CA GLU A 82 7.97 -3.97 12.45
C GLU A 82 8.50 -2.55 12.33
N ASN A 83 8.35 -1.92 11.16
CA ASN A 83 8.75 -0.53 10.96
C ASN A 83 7.90 0.16 9.89
N SER A 84 6.89 0.92 10.35
CA SER A 84 6.06 1.77 9.50
C SER A 84 6.66 3.15 9.21
N TYR A 85 7.92 3.37 9.60
CA TYR A 85 8.61 4.67 9.51
C TYR A 85 7.87 5.80 10.23
N GLY A 86 7.17 5.48 11.32
CA GLY A 86 6.40 6.42 12.13
C GLY A 86 5.02 6.76 11.58
N VAL A 87 4.52 6.01 10.59
CA VAL A 87 3.17 6.18 10.06
C VAL A 87 2.19 5.23 10.78
N PRO A 88 1.03 5.71 11.25
CA PRO A 88 -0.03 4.83 11.73
C PRO A 88 -0.44 3.79 10.70
N TYR A 89 -0.79 2.58 11.12
CA TYR A 89 -1.18 1.53 10.19
C TYR A 89 -2.31 0.64 10.72
N ALA A 90 -2.98 -0.04 9.79
CA ALA A 90 -3.91 -1.13 10.06
C ALA A 90 -3.60 -2.29 9.11
N ILE A 91 -3.45 -3.49 9.67
CA ILE A 91 -3.21 -4.73 8.93
C ILE A 91 -4.16 -5.84 9.36
N VAL A 92 -4.36 -6.80 8.48
CA VAL A 92 -4.94 -8.11 8.81
C VAL A 92 -3.82 -9.12 8.70
N ARG A 93 -3.28 -9.61 9.82
CA ARG A 93 -2.09 -10.48 9.82
C ARG A 93 -2.30 -11.78 9.01
N GLY A 94 -1.19 -12.38 8.60
CA GLY A 94 -1.20 -13.63 7.84
C GLY A 94 -1.65 -13.44 6.38
N ARG A 95 -2.40 -14.42 5.85
CA ARG A 95 -2.74 -14.46 4.42
C ARG A 95 -4.02 -13.70 4.05
N LEU A 96 -4.87 -13.43 5.04
CA LEU A 96 -6.17 -12.78 4.84
C LEU A 96 -6.02 -11.27 4.58
N GLY A 97 -7.02 -10.70 3.92
CA GLY A 97 -7.04 -9.30 3.51
C GLY A 97 -7.99 -9.14 2.34
N GLY A 98 -7.64 -8.29 1.37
CA GLY A 98 -8.34 -8.20 0.11
C GLY A 98 -8.98 -6.83 -0.10
N SER A 99 -9.28 -6.53 -1.37
CA SER A 99 -9.89 -5.27 -1.76
C SER A 99 -11.22 -5.00 -1.06
N ALA A 100 -12.05 -6.02 -0.85
CA ALA A 100 -13.35 -5.88 -0.18
C ALA A 100 -13.20 -5.45 1.28
N MET A 101 -12.32 -6.12 2.03
CA MET A 101 -12.04 -5.78 3.43
C MET A 101 -11.37 -4.40 3.55
N THR A 102 -10.45 -4.09 2.64
CA THR A 102 -9.77 -2.78 2.59
C THR A 102 -10.76 -1.66 2.30
N ALA A 103 -11.67 -1.85 1.33
CA ALA A 103 -12.71 -0.89 1.02
C ALA A 103 -13.71 -0.73 2.18
N ALA A 104 -14.06 -1.82 2.87
CA ALA A 104 -14.91 -1.76 4.06
C ALA A 104 -14.24 -0.96 5.20
N ALA A 105 -12.94 -1.15 5.42
CA ALA A 105 -12.18 -0.36 6.39
C ALA A 105 -12.16 1.14 6.01
N LEU A 106 -11.95 1.46 4.73
CA LEU A 106 -12.05 2.84 4.24
C LEU A 106 -13.44 3.44 4.44
N ASN A 107 -14.51 2.68 4.14
CA ASN A 107 -15.88 3.14 4.35
C ASN A 107 -16.14 3.48 5.82
N ALA A 108 -15.71 2.63 6.74
CA ALA A 108 -15.86 2.85 8.18
C ALA A 108 -15.05 4.06 8.69
N LEU A 109 -13.86 4.30 8.13
CA LEU A 109 -13.06 5.50 8.42
C LEU A 109 -13.70 6.77 7.86
N ALA A 110 -14.33 6.69 6.69
CA ALA A 110 -15.00 7.82 6.06
C ALA A 110 -16.29 8.21 6.80
N ARG A 111 -17.04 7.22 7.29
CA ARG A 111 -18.26 7.44 8.08
C ARG A 111 -18.51 6.28 9.04
N PRO A 112 -18.63 6.52 10.35
CA PRO A 112 -18.97 5.49 11.32
C PRO A 112 -20.46 5.11 11.23
N GLY A 113 -20.76 3.84 11.44
CA GLY A 113 -22.13 3.33 11.43
C GLY A 113 -22.74 3.14 10.04
N LEU A 114 -24.05 2.85 10.01
CA LEU A 114 -24.86 2.76 8.81
C LEU A 114 -25.33 4.12 8.33
#